data_AF-A0A9W8BC18-F1
#
_entry.id   AF-A0A9W8BC18-F1
#
_cell.length_a   1.000
_cell.length_b   1.000
_cell.length_c   1.000
_cell.angle_alpha   90.00
_cell.angle_beta   90.00
_cell.angle_gamma   90.00
#
_symmetry.space_group_name_H-M   'P 1'
#
loop_
_entity.id
_entity.type
_entity.pdbx_description
1 polymer ?
#
loop_
_entity_poly.entity_id
_entity_poly.type
_entity_poly.pdbx_seq_one_letter_code
_entity_poly.pdbx_strand_id
1 'polypeptide(L)'
;LKKDYVDGLGDSLDLVVIGAYFGKGKRVGAYGAYLLACYDPDREEYQTICKIGTGFSDADLEAHKTKLDESKIAAPKPYYASSEKTKPDIWFEPTQVWEVKAADLSLSPIYQAAFGEIGANKGVSLRFPRFIRVRDDKGPEMATSSTQVAEMYESQKINH
;
A
#
# COMPACT_ATOMS: atom_id res chain seq x y z
N LEU A 1 17.86 -10.72 17.75
CA LEU A 1 16.82 -9.67 17.70
C LEU A 1 17.33 -8.55 16.80
N LYS A 2 16.71 -8.31 15.64
CA LYS A 2 17.13 -7.20 14.76
C LYS A 2 16.80 -5.87 15.43
N LYS A 3 17.67 -4.87 15.24
CA LYS A 3 17.58 -3.49 15.75
C LYS A 3 16.39 -2.69 15.18
N ASP A 4 15.50 -3.32 14.44
CA ASP A 4 14.38 -2.69 13.73
C ASP A 4 13.17 -2.38 14.64
N TYR A 5 13.36 -2.37 15.96
CA TYR A 5 12.36 -1.97 16.97
C TYR A 5 12.74 -0.67 17.70
N VAL A 6 13.69 0.09 17.15
CA VAL A 6 13.91 1.47 17.59
C VAL A 6 12.91 2.33 16.82
N ASP A 7 11.94 2.89 17.54
CA ASP A 7 11.03 3.96 17.07
C ASP A 7 11.86 5.20 16.67
N GLY A 8 12.49 5.14 15.50
CA GLY A 8 13.50 6.10 15.06
C GLY A 8 13.40 6.58 13.60
N LEU A 9 12.52 5.99 12.78
CA LEU A 9 12.04 6.60 11.53
C LEU A 9 10.51 6.36 11.49
N GLY A 10 9.80 7.23 12.19
CA GLY A 10 8.44 7.00 12.66
C GLY A 10 7.40 7.80 11.90
N ASP A 11 7.04 7.37 10.71
CA ASP A 11 5.72 7.68 10.14
C ASP A 11 5.11 6.41 9.54
N SER A 12 3.91 6.07 10.01
CA SER A 12 3.03 5.13 9.34
C SER A 12 2.34 5.82 8.17
N LEU A 13 2.05 5.06 7.12
CA LEU A 13 1.25 5.52 6.00
C LEU A 13 -0.16 4.95 6.11
N ASP A 14 -1.16 5.75 5.80
CA ASP A 14 -2.54 5.31 5.65
C ASP A 14 -2.79 5.03 4.17
N LEU A 15 -2.96 3.76 3.79
CA LEU A 15 -2.97 3.33 2.39
C LEU A 15 -4.25 2.59 2.03
N VAL A 16 -4.72 2.81 0.81
CA VAL A 16 -5.96 2.19 0.30
C VAL A 16 -5.68 0.80 -0.24
N VAL A 17 -6.52 -0.17 0.11
CA VAL A 17 -6.48 -1.51 -0.48
C VAL A 17 -7.20 -1.51 -1.82
N ILE A 18 -6.48 -1.81 -2.91
CA ILE A 18 -7.06 -1.82 -4.26
C ILE A 18 -6.95 -3.18 -4.97
N GLY A 19 -6.24 -4.14 -4.39
CA GLY A 19 -6.20 -5.50 -4.91
C GLY A 19 -5.63 -6.54 -3.95
N ALA A 20 -5.72 -7.80 -4.33
CA ALA A 20 -5.17 -8.93 -3.57
C ALA A 20 -4.53 -10.00 -4.46
N TYR A 21 -3.63 -10.76 -3.85
CA TYR A 21 -2.99 -11.93 -4.42
C TYR A 21 -3.40 -13.17 -3.63
N PHE A 22 -3.71 -14.27 -4.32
CA PHE A 22 -4.10 -15.51 -3.67
C PHE A 22 -2.96 -16.06 -2.80
N GLY A 23 -3.33 -16.55 -1.62
CA GLY A 23 -2.41 -17.22 -0.72
C GLY A 23 -1.91 -18.53 -1.29
N LYS A 24 -0.67 -18.87 -0.94
CA LYS A 24 -0.02 -20.13 -1.31
C LYS A 24 0.35 -20.91 -0.04
N GLY A 25 0.51 -22.23 -0.16
CA GLY A 25 0.87 -23.09 0.97
C GLY A 25 -0.17 -23.04 2.09
N LYS A 26 0.24 -22.65 3.30
CA LYS A 26 -0.65 -22.57 4.47
C LYS A 26 -1.78 -21.54 4.34
N ARG A 27 -1.69 -20.60 3.40
CA ARG A 27 -2.69 -19.54 3.15
C ARG A 27 -3.60 -19.81 1.96
N VAL A 28 -3.62 -21.03 1.41
CA VAL A 28 -4.57 -21.39 0.36
C VAL A 28 -6.01 -21.21 0.87
N GLY A 29 -6.87 -20.58 0.06
CA GLY A 29 -8.23 -20.19 0.44
C GLY A 29 -8.35 -18.76 0.99
N ALA A 30 -7.24 -18.13 1.38
CA ALA A 30 -7.18 -16.74 1.80
C ALA A 30 -6.45 -15.85 0.76
N TYR A 31 -6.44 -14.54 1.00
CA TYR A 31 -5.50 -13.64 0.33
C TYR A 31 -4.16 -13.67 1.05
N GLY A 32 -3.09 -13.97 0.32
CA GLY A 32 -1.73 -14.07 0.87
C GLY A 32 -1.03 -12.74 0.98
N ALA A 33 -1.46 -11.77 0.16
CA ALA A 33 -0.94 -10.42 0.12
C ALA A 33 -1.97 -9.46 -0.52
N TYR A 34 -1.76 -8.17 -0.33
CA TYR A 34 -2.61 -7.09 -0.80
C TYR A 34 -1.78 -6.04 -1.56
N LEU A 35 -2.38 -5.44 -2.58
CA LEU A 35 -1.83 -4.30 -3.31
C LEU A 35 -2.42 -3.03 -2.73
N LEU A 36 -1.54 -2.14 -2.26
CA LEU A 36 -1.91 -0.89 -1.62
C LEU A 36 -1.54 0.32 -2.48
N ALA A 37 -2.28 1.41 -2.29
CA ALA A 37 -2.09 2.67 -2.99
C ALA A 37 -2.15 3.88 -2.04
N CYS A 38 -1.40 4.93 -2.39
CA CYS A 38 -1.61 6.28 -1.88
C CYS A 38 -2.61 7.02 -2.79
N TYR A 39 -3.10 8.19 -2.36
CA TYR A 39 -4.03 9.00 -3.14
C TYR A 39 -3.34 10.24 -3.72
N ASP A 40 -3.51 10.50 -5.01
CA ASP A 40 -3.07 11.75 -5.66
C ASP A 40 -4.28 12.65 -5.83
N PRO A 41 -4.43 13.72 -5.02
CA PRO A 41 -5.58 14.62 -5.11
C PRO A 41 -5.55 15.52 -6.34
N ASP A 42 -4.39 15.75 -6.96
CA ASP A 42 -4.28 16.61 -8.16
C ASP A 42 -4.73 15.87 -9.41
N ARG A 43 -4.47 14.55 -9.47
CA ARG A 43 -4.91 13.67 -10.56
C ARG A 43 -6.20 12.90 -10.26
N GLU A 44 -6.65 12.93 -9.01
CA GLU A 44 -7.75 12.12 -8.48
C GLU A 44 -7.54 10.61 -8.70
N GLU A 45 -6.30 10.14 -8.48
CA GLU A 45 -5.89 8.76 -8.76
C GLU A 45 -5.39 8.01 -7.53
N TYR A 46 -5.59 6.69 -7.50
CA TYR A 46 -4.93 5.80 -6.54
C TYR A 46 -3.65 5.23 -7.15
N GLN A 47 -2.50 5.60 -6.59
CA GLN A 47 -1.18 5.23 -7.11
C GLN A 47 -0.60 4.06 -6.31
N THR A 48 -0.28 2.96 -6.99
CA THR A 48 0.27 1.78 -6.31
C THR A 48 1.60 2.10 -5.63
N ILE A 49 1.74 1.68 -4.37
CA ILE A 49 2.93 1.96 -3.55
C ILE A 49 3.60 0.69 -3.04
N CYS A 50 2.85 -0.36 -2.70
CA CYS A 50 3.46 -1.59 -2.20
C CYS A 50 2.54 -2.80 -2.32
N LYS A 51 3.18 -3.97 -2.26
CA LYS A 51 2.54 -5.26 -1.97
C LYS A 51 2.85 -5.64 -0.53
N ILE A 52 1.83 -5.93 0.26
CA ILE A 52 1.96 -6.28 1.68
C ILE A 52 1.42 -7.68 1.97
N GLY A 53 2.16 -8.48 2.72
CA GLY A 53 1.72 -9.82 3.15
C GLY A 53 2.07 -10.14 4.60
N THR A 54 2.49 -9.14 5.38
CA THR A 54 2.99 -9.27 6.75
C THR A 54 2.31 -8.26 7.67
N GLY A 55 2.26 -8.56 8.97
CA GLY A 55 1.54 -7.75 9.97
C GLY A 55 0.13 -8.26 10.29
N PHE A 56 -0.38 -9.25 9.56
CA PHE A 56 -1.70 -9.83 9.77
C PHE A 56 -1.65 -11.06 10.69
N SER A 57 -2.55 -11.13 11.65
CA SER A 57 -2.95 -12.38 12.30
C SER A 57 -3.82 -13.23 11.37
N ASP A 58 -4.03 -14.51 11.70
CA ASP A 58 -4.91 -15.37 10.90
C ASP A 58 -6.37 -14.86 10.92
N ALA A 59 -6.81 -14.30 12.05
CA ALA A 59 -8.12 -13.66 12.18
C ALA A 59 -8.25 -12.42 11.28
N ASP A 60 -7.19 -11.60 11.17
CA ASP A 60 -7.18 -10.44 10.27
C ASP A 60 -7.33 -10.89 8.81
N LEU A 61 -6.61 -11.93 8.39
CA LEU A 61 -6.67 -12.44 7.02
C LEU A 61 -8.07 -12.93 6.65
N GLU A 62 -8.75 -13.61 7.57
CA GLU A 62 -10.13 -14.07 7.38
C GLU A 62 -11.11 -12.88 7.32
N ALA A 63 -11.02 -11.95 8.28
CA ALA A 63 -11.89 -10.78 8.33
C ALA A 63 -11.73 -9.88 7.09
N HIS A 64 -10.49 -9.59 6.69
CA HIS A 64 -10.20 -8.78 5.51
C HIS A 64 -10.67 -9.44 4.22
N LYS A 65 -10.49 -10.77 4.10
CA LYS A 65 -11.02 -11.50 2.95
C LYS A 65 -12.53 -11.35 2.85
N THR A 66 -13.26 -11.62 3.93
CA THR A 66 -14.72 -11.48 3.97
C THR A 66 -15.15 -10.07 3.58
N LYS A 67 -14.51 -9.05 4.15
CA LYS A 67 -14.87 -7.65 3.87
C LYS A 67 -14.55 -7.21 2.45
N LEU A 68 -13.35 -7.54 1.94
CA LEU A 68 -12.92 -7.13 0.61
C LEU A 68 -13.63 -7.90 -0.51
N ASP A 69 -14.11 -9.12 -0.24
CA ASP A 69 -14.89 -9.90 -1.20
C ASP A 69 -16.17 -9.16 -1.63
N GLU A 70 -16.76 -8.32 -0.78
CA GLU A 70 -17.91 -7.45 -1.08
C GLU A 70 -17.59 -6.36 -2.12
N SER A 71 -16.31 -6.00 -2.26
CA SER A 71 -15.83 -4.88 -3.08
C SER A 71 -15.15 -5.31 -4.38
N LYS A 72 -15.25 -6.58 -4.77
CA LYS A 72 -14.57 -7.12 -5.96
C LYS A 72 -15.03 -6.45 -7.25
N ILE A 73 -14.05 -6.15 -8.10
CA ILE A 73 -14.28 -5.67 -9.47
C ILE A 73 -13.50 -6.52 -10.47
N ALA A 74 -14.02 -6.61 -11.69
CA ALA A 74 -13.45 -7.47 -12.73
C ALA A 74 -12.14 -6.92 -13.33
N ALA A 75 -11.93 -5.60 -13.26
CA ALA A 75 -10.84 -4.89 -13.90
C ALA A 75 -10.47 -3.64 -13.08
N PRO A 76 -9.23 -3.13 -13.18
CA PRO A 76 -8.85 -1.90 -12.49
C PRO A 76 -9.67 -0.72 -13.03
N LYS A 77 -9.92 0.26 -12.17
CA LYS A 77 -10.57 1.51 -12.57
C LYS A 77 -9.57 2.37 -13.37
N PRO A 78 -10.04 3.26 -14.27
CA PRO A 78 -9.17 4.16 -15.02
C PRO A 78 -8.28 5.04 -14.11
N TYR A 79 -8.79 5.39 -12.93
CA TYR A 79 -8.10 6.19 -11.92
C TYR A 79 -7.14 5.36 -11.02
N TYR A 80 -6.83 4.12 -11.39
CA TYR A 80 -5.79 3.31 -10.73
C TYR A 80 -4.48 3.41 -11.50
N ALA A 81 -3.58 4.25 -11.02
CA ALA A 81 -2.21 4.31 -11.52
C ALA A 81 -1.43 3.08 -11.03
N SER A 82 -1.40 2.05 -11.87
CA SER A 82 -0.77 0.76 -11.58
C SER A 82 0.04 0.22 -12.77
N SER A 83 1.01 -0.65 -12.49
CA SER A 83 1.80 -1.32 -13.53
C SER A 83 1.33 -2.75 -13.73
N GLU A 84 1.40 -3.26 -14.97
CA GLU A 84 1.19 -4.70 -15.27
C GLU A 84 2.09 -5.61 -14.43
N LYS A 85 3.28 -5.16 -14.04
CA LYS A 85 4.20 -5.91 -13.17
C LYS A 85 3.68 -6.08 -11.74
N THR A 86 2.73 -5.25 -11.34
CA THR A 86 2.08 -5.25 -10.03
C THR A 86 0.65 -5.80 -10.07
N LYS A 87 0.19 -6.30 -11.22
CA LYS A 87 -1.18 -6.78 -11.41
C LYS A 87 -1.57 -7.81 -10.33
N PRO A 88 -2.62 -7.53 -9.52
CA PRO A 88 -3.16 -8.47 -8.55
C PRO A 88 -4.02 -9.54 -9.22
N ASP A 89 -4.31 -10.61 -8.48
CA ASP A 89 -5.24 -11.66 -8.92
C ASP A 89 -6.69 -11.16 -8.86
N ILE A 90 -6.98 -10.27 -7.90
CA ILE A 90 -8.30 -9.68 -7.65
C ILE A 90 -8.14 -8.16 -7.49
N TRP A 91 -9.03 -7.41 -8.14
CA TRP A 91 -9.17 -5.97 -7.95
C TRP A 91 -10.34 -5.66 -7.02
N PHE A 92 -10.23 -4.56 -6.28
CA PHE A 92 -11.27 -4.07 -5.38
C PHE A 92 -11.66 -2.62 -5.69
N GLU A 93 -12.90 -2.24 -5.38
CA GLU A 93 -13.27 -0.83 -5.16
C GLU A 93 -12.49 -0.28 -3.96
N PRO A 94 -12.09 1.01 -3.98
CA PRO A 94 -11.36 1.61 -2.89
C PRO A 94 -12.34 1.81 -1.72
N THR A 95 -12.26 0.95 -0.71
CA THR A 95 -13.24 0.94 0.40
C THR A 95 -12.60 0.89 1.79
N GLN A 96 -11.35 0.42 1.88
CA GLN A 96 -10.64 0.29 3.15
C GLN A 96 -9.29 1.01 3.10
N VAL A 97 -9.01 1.74 4.16
CA VAL A 97 -7.72 2.38 4.44
C VAL A 97 -7.04 1.63 5.56
N TRP A 98 -5.78 1.28 5.38
CA TRP A 98 -4.96 0.56 6.35
C TRP A 98 -3.77 1.40 6.79
N GLU A 99 -3.51 1.40 8.09
CA GLU A 99 -2.27 1.93 8.64
C GLU A 99 -1.14 0.91 8.42
N VAL A 100 -0.06 1.36 7.79
CA VAL A 100 1.08 0.55 7.38
C VAL A 100 2.36 1.20 7.88
N LYS A 101 3.18 0.44 8.61
CA LYS A 101 4.53 0.86 9.00
C LYS A 101 5.54 0.26 8.05
N ALA A 102 6.58 1.01 7.70
CA ALA A 102 7.70 0.56 6.89
C ALA A 102 9.02 0.92 7.57
N ALA A 103 10.11 0.27 7.18
CA ALA A 103 11.43 0.60 7.70
C ALA A 103 12.03 1.83 7.00
N ASP A 104 11.81 1.92 5.69
CA ASP A 104 12.24 3.03 4.83
C ASP A 104 11.37 3.10 3.56
N LEU A 105 11.53 4.17 2.78
CA LEU A 105 11.03 4.36 1.43
C LEU A 105 12.17 4.22 0.42
N SER A 106 11.85 3.72 -0.78
CA SER A 106 12.81 3.47 -1.85
C SER A 106 12.25 3.80 -3.24
N LEU A 107 13.12 4.13 -4.19
CA LEU A 107 12.72 4.30 -5.59
C LEU A 107 12.29 2.97 -6.19
N SER A 108 11.14 2.97 -6.85
CA SER A 108 10.57 1.81 -7.52
C SER A 108 10.44 2.03 -9.02
N PRO A 109 10.85 1.06 -9.85
CA PRO A 109 10.57 1.07 -11.28
C PRO A 109 9.18 0.50 -11.63
N ILE A 110 8.40 0.00 -10.66
CA ILE A 110 7.12 -0.69 -10.91
C ILE A 110 5.92 -0.10 -10.16
N TYR A 111 6.16 0.70 -9.13
CA TYR A 111 5.13 1.37 -8.34
C TYR A 111 5.01 2.82 -8.82
N GLN A 112 3.79 3.37 -8.77
CA GLN A 112 3.45 4.66 -9.37
C GLN A 112 3.32 5.79 -8.35
N ALA A 113 3.36 5.49 -7.06
CA ALA A 113 3.29 6.50 -6.00
C ALA A 113 4.36 7.58 -6.20
N ALA A 114 3.95 8.85 -6.20
CA ALA A 114 4.82 10.02 -6.38
C ALA A 114 5.67 9.99 -7.67
N PHE A 115 5.21 9.29 -8.72
CA PHE A 115 5.94 9.20 -9.97
C PHE A 115 6.09 10.59 -10.62
N GLY A 116 7.34 10.99 -10.85
CA GLY A 116 7.69 12.29 -11.44
C GLY A 116 7.80 13.44 -10.43
N GLU A 117 7.42 13.25 -9.17
CA GLU A 117 7.50 14.30 -8.13
C GLU A 117 8.92 14.43 -7.55
N ILE A 118 9.66 13.31 -7.47
CA ILE A 118 10.98 13.25 -6.81
C ILE A 118 12.18 13.39 -7.77
N GLY A 119 11.96 14.02 -8.93
CA GLY A 119 13.00 14.29 -9.94
C GLY A 119 13.58 13.06 -10.66
N ALA A 120 13.04 11.88 -10.38
CA ALA A 120 13.39 10.62 -11.03
C ALA A 120 12.20 10.10 -11.85
N ASN A 121 12.45 9.48 -13.00
CA ASN A 121 11.43 8.79 -13.80
C ASN A 121 11.04 7.43 -13.16
N LYS A 122 10.70 7.46 -11.87
CA LYS A 122 10.44 6.33 -10.96
C LYS A 122 9.43 6.77 -9.91
N GLY A 123 8.62 5.82 -9.42
CA GLY A 123 7.78 6.05 -8.24
C GLY A 123 8.50 5.66 -6.95
N VAL A 124 7.75 5.65 -5.86
CA VAL A 124 8.19 5.28 -4.51
C VAL A 124 7.55 3.98 -4.06
N SER A 125 8.28 3.20 -3.25
CA SER A 125 7.80 1.98 -2.61
C SER A 125 8.31 1.88 -1.19
N LEU A 126 7.55 1.16 -0.37
CA LEU A 126 7.90 0.87 1.02
C LEU A 126 8.83 -0.34 1.12
N ARG A 127 9.84 -0.29 2.00
CA ARG A 127 10.61 -1.47 2.39
C ARG A 127 10.14 -2.01 3.73
N PHE A 128 10.02 -3.34 3.75
CA PHE A 128 9.49 -4.10 4.89
C PHE A 128 8.12 -3.59 5.41
N PRO A 129 7.13 -3.34 4.52
CA PRO A 129 5.82 -2.88 4.96
C PRO A 129 5.11 -3.93 5.83
N ARG A 130 4.50 -3.48 6.92
CA ARG A 130 3.71 -4.28 7.85
C ARG A 130 2.38 -3.60 8.13
N PHE A 131 1.31 -4.38 8.03
CA PHE A 131 -0.01 -3.95 8.47
C PHE A 131 0.00 -3.70 9.97
N ILE A 132 -0.64 -2.62 10.39
CA ILE A 132 -0.82 -2.25 11.80
C ILE A 132 -2.28 -2.39 12.20
N ARG A 133 -3.18 -1.72 11.48
CA ARG A 133 -4.63 -1.75 11.74
C ARG A 133 -5.44 -1.20 10.56
N VAL A 134 -6.75 -1.45 10.57
CA VAL A 134 -7.71 -0.75 9.71
C VAL A 134 -7.96 0.65 10.26
N ARG A 135 -8.16 1.62 9.37
CA ARG A 135 -8.53 3.00 9.67
C ARG A 135 -10.01 3.23 9.37
N ASP A 136 -10.87 2.76 10.26
CA ASP A 136 -12.33 2.95 10.13
C ASP A 136 -12.74 4.43 10.25
N ASP A 137 -11.84 5.28 10.73
CA ASP A 137 -11.97 6.73 10.83
C ASP A 137 -11.57 7.48 9.55
N LYS A 138 -11.15 6.78 8.49
CA LYS A 138 -10.70 7.38 7.23
C LYS A 138 -11.42 6.82 6.01
N GLY A 139 -11.88 7.73 5.15
CA GLY A 139 -12.26 7.39 3.78
C GLY A 139 -11.04 7.24 2.86
N PRO A 140 -11.17 6.55 1.71
CA PRO A 140 -10.08 6.35 0.75
C PRO A 140 -9.36 7.62 0.29
N GLU A 141 -10.09 8.71 0.05
CA GLU A 141 -9.52 10.01 -0.35
C GLU A 141 -8.76 10.72 0.79
N MET A 142 -8.86 10.22 2.04
CA MET A 142 -8.11 10.69 3.20
C MET A 142 -6.83 9.87 3.47
N ALA A 143 -6.50 8.95 2.56
CA ALA A 143 -5.23 8.21 2.60
C ALA A 143 -4.04 9.17 2.49
N THR A 144 -2.86 8.69 2.85
CA THR A 144 -1.61 9.41 2.64
C THR A 144 -1.50 9.81 1.16
N SER A 145 -1.17 11.07 0.91
CA SER A 145 -1.13 11.60 -0.45
C SER A 145 0.19 11.25 -1.18
N SER A 146 0.20 11.31 -2.51
CA SER A 146 1.44 11.15 -3.29
C SER A 146 2.50 12.18 -2.91
N THR A 147 2.11 13.44 -2.69
CA THR A 147 2.99 14.51 -2.20
C THR A 147 3.58 14.18 -0.83
N GLN A 148 2.77 13.69 0.11
CA GLN A 148 3.27 13.25 1.42
C GLN A 148 4.27 12.10 1.29
N VAL A 149 4.04 11.16 0.36
CA VAL A 149 4.99 10.07 0.07
C VAL A 149 6.31 10.64 -0.49
N ALA A 150 6.25 11.64 -1.37
CA ALA A 150 7.43 12.30 -1.92
C ALA A 150 8.25 12.99 -0.81
N GLU A 151 7.59 13.78 0.04
CA GLU A 151 8.20 14.49 1.19
C GLU A 151 8.83 13.51 2.19
N MET A 152 8.15 12.41 2.51
CA MET A 152 8.70 11.34 3.36
C MET A 152 9.95 10.72 2.76
N TYR A 153 9.97 10.48 1.45
CA TYR A 153 11.14 9.92 0.77
C TYR A 153 12.32 10.91 0.74
N GLU A 154 12.07 12.21 0.52
CA GLU A 154 13.13 13.23 0.50
C GLU A 154 13.71 13.49 1.90
N SER A 155 12.86 13.59 2.92
CA SER A 155 13.29 13.77 4.31
C SER A 155 14.12 12.59 4.82
N GLN A 156 13.83 11.36 4.38
CA GLN A 156 14.65 10.19 4.70
C GLN A 156 16.10 10.33 4.21
N LYS A 157 16.34 10.93 3.03
CA LYS A 157 17.69 11.12 2.48
C LYS A 157 18.54 12.08 3.31
N ILE A 158 17.92 13.04 3.97
CA ILE A 158 18.62 14.04 4.80
C ILE A 158 19.08 13.42 6.12
N ASN A 159 18.32 12.44 6.61
CA ASN A 159 18.55 11.79 7.90
C ASN A 159 19.47 10.56 7.83
N HIS A 160 20.04 10.25 6.66
CA HIS A 160 21.03 9.19 6.42
C HIS A 160 22.32 9.78 5.86
#